data_AF-A0AA38X3B0-F1
#
_entry.id   AF-A0AA38X3B0-F1
#
_cell.length_a   1.000
_cell.length_b   1.000
_cell.length_c   1.000
_cell.angle_alpha   90.00
_cell.angle_beta   90.00
_cell.angle_gamma   90.00
#
_symmetry.space_group_name_H-M   'P 1'
#
loop_
_entity.id
_entity.type
_entity.pdbx_description
1 polymer ?
#
loop_
_entity_poly.entity_id
_entity_poly.type
_entity_poly.pdbx_seq_one_letter_code
_entity_poly.pdbx_strand_id
1 'polypeptide(L)'
;MAMFIGDREAAMYHHDALGKLIGLVGGLRNLLPFHQCLIVYLIVRIAMNTRTRTLLDPAEWNPTRMPVLEEENDSADILTTNSALSRPWKGIFVALKELALVERFSDRVADRYWTFLRRHAIRAEVTNMWCDFTEPIKATDPVPGISATPTSVHQSSLDVCICLAVQNYIILTSEQTTLAQHAVSTTQIFHIMLIRCLDKLEVDLEQLPQARDLLWVLGVGATVEVQVRSQLQRRSPWINCDLSELEVASFVLHFGSLAARMGFETYDEVASMFEKDYVYSPSVQEQVLRRSFHSAGGLGSGKSGERGTLWTFTRPIA
;
A
#
# COMPACT_ATOMS: atom_id res chain seq x y z
N MET A 1 19.66 15.60 -2.78
CA MET A 1 19.47 14.61 -1.70
C MET A 1 19.90 13.25 -2.25
N ALA A 2 21.22 13.05 -2.38
CA ALA A 2 21.86 11.92 -3.07
C ALA A 2 22.72 11.06 -2.11
N MET A 3 22.52 11.20 -0.80
CA MET A 3 23.56 10.88 0.19
C MET A 3 23.70 9.39 0.54
N PHE A 4 22.82 8.51 0.04
CA PHE A 4 22.85 7.06 0.39
C PHE A 4 22.68 6.13 -0.81
N ILE A 5 23.16 6.55 -2.00
CA ILE A 5 23.09 5.68 -3.17
C ILE A 5 24.14 4.58 -3.03
N GLY A 6 23.71 3.38 -2.63
CA GLY A 6 24.43 2.11 -2.87
C GLY A 6 25.09 1.43 -1.66
N ASP A 7 25.18 2.06 -0.49
CA ASP A 7 25.86 1.48 0.69
C ASP A 7 24.89 1.31 1.88
N ARG A 8 24.49 0.06 2.14
CA ARG A 8 23.62 -0.31 3.26
C ARG A 8 24.30 -0.14 4.59
N GLU A 9 25.58 -0.49 4.71
CA GLU A 9 26.27 -0.38 5.99
C GLU A 9 26.33 1.08 6.39
N ALA A 10 26.72 1.96 5.48
CA ALA A 10 26.67 3.40 5.73
C ALA A 10 25.26 3.88 6.11
N ALA A 11 24.23 3.48 5.35
CA ALA A 11 22.84 3.86 5.66
C ALA A 11 22.39 3.37 7.05
N MET A 12 22.76 2.14 7.44
CA MET A 12 22.47 1.58 8.75
C MET A 12 23.28 2.26 9.86
N TYR A 13 24.56 2.56 9.64
CA TYR A 13 25.36 3.34 10.59
C TYR A 13 24.77 4.73 10.82
N HIS A 14 24.34 5.41 9.76
CA HIS A 14 23.69 6.70 9.86
C HIS A 14 22.31 6.60 10.53
N HIS A 15 21.56 5.54 10.26
CA HIS A 15 20.30 5.25 10.92
C HIS A 15 20.50 5.03 12.44
N ASP A 16 21.48 4.22 12.84
CA ASP A 16 21.79 3.96 14.24
C ASP A 16 22.36 5.19 14.96
N ALA A 17 23.22 5.96 14.28
CA ALA A 17 23.73 7.23 14.79
C ALA A 17 22.60 8.25 15.01
N LEU A 18 21.64 8.30 14.09
CA LEU A 18 20.46 9.15 14.20
C LEU A 18 19.60 8.76 15.41
N GLY A 19 19.39 7.46 15.66
CA GLY A 19 18.70 6.99 16.87
C GLY A 19 19.40 7.43 18.15
N LYS A 20 20.73 7.29 18.21
CA LYS A 20 21.53 7.74 19.37
C LYS A 20 21.41 9.25 19.59
N LEU A 21 21.48 10.04 18.52
CA LEU A 21 21.32 11.50 18.60
C LEU A 21 19.92 11.89 19.11
N ILE A 22 18.88 11.23 18.63
CA ILE A 22 17.51 11.47 19.11
C ILE A 22 17.39 11.12 20.60
N GLY A 23 17.99 10.00 21.02
CA GLY A 23 18.06 9.63 22.43
C GLY A 23 18.77 10.68 23.29
N LEU A 24 19.89 11.22 22.81
CA LEU A 24 20.65 12.28 23.50
C LEU A 24 19.87 13.58 23.65
N VAL A 25 19.00 13.91 22.68
CA VAL A 25 18.13 15.12 22.74
C VAL A 25 16.84 14.84 23.54
N GLY A 26 16.66 13.63 24.08
CA GLY A 26 15.50 13.25 24.89
C GLY A 26 14.25 12.93 24.06
N GLY A 27 14.41 12.56 22.79
CA GLY A 27 13.34 12.15 21.89
C GLY A 27 12.99 13.17 20.80
N LEU A 28 12.20 12.73 19.81
CA LEU A 28 11.82 13.55 18.65
C LEU A 28 11.07 14.83 19.02
N ARG A 29 10.24 14.78 20.07
CA ARG A 29 9.38 15.90 20.50
C ARG A 29 10.17 17.13 20.94
N ASN A 30 11.43 16.96 21.34
CA ASN A 30 12.31 18.06 21.76
C ASN A 30 12.99 18.78 20.60
N LEU A 31 12.82 18.30 19.37
CA LEU A 31 13.37 18.93 18.17
C LEU A 31 12.40 19.97 17.61
N LEU A 32 12.93 20.94 16.86
CA LEU A 32 12.09 21.89 16.11
C LEU A 32 11.27 21.14 15.04
N PRO A 33 10.02 21.58 14.75
CA PRO A 33 9.12 20.89 13.82
C PRO A 33 9.75 20.51 12.47
N PHE A 34 10.50 21.43 11.86
CA PHE A 34 11.19 21.16 10.60
C PHE A 34 12.18 19.99 10.68
N HIS A 35 12.95 19.91 11.78
CA HIS A 35 13.89 18.82 12.01
C HIS A 35 13.16 17.51 12.28
N GLN A 36 12.03 17.54 13.00
CA GLN A 36 11.18 16.37 13.20
C GLN A 36 10.74 15.79 11.86
N CYS A 37 10.22 16.63 10.95
CA CYS A 37 9.80 16.18 9.61
C CYS A 37 10.94 15.51 8.82
N LEU A 38 12.13 16.13 8.79
CA LEU A 38 13.27 15.59 8.06
C LEU A 38 13.71 14.23 8.62
N ILE A 39 13.78 14.11 9.94
CA ILE A 39 14.22 12.89 10.61
C ILE A 39 13.20 11.78 10.42
N VAL A 40 11.91 12.07 10.62
CA VAL A 40 10.81 11.13 10.39
C VAL A 40 10.83 10.63 8.95
N TYR A 41 10.97 11.53 7.98
CA TYR A 41 11.09 11.16 6.57
C TYR A 41 12.23 10.19 6.32
N LEU A 42 13.42 10.48 6.86
CA LEU A 42 14.61 9.65 6.67
C LEU A 42 14.44 8.26 7.30
N ILE A 43 13.97 8.19 8.55
CA ILE A 43 13.76 6.92 9.28
C ILE A 43 12.77 6.04 8.51
N VAL A 44 11.62 6.60 8.15
CA VAL A 44 10.58 5.86 7.42
C VAL A 44 11.08 5.44 6.03
N ARG A 45 11.80 6.31 5.32
CA ARG A 45 12.32 6.00 3.99
C ARG A 45 13.38 4.91 4.02
N ILE A 46 14.29 4.93 4.99
CA ILE A 46 15.31 3.89 5.17
C ILE A 46 14.63 2.55 5.50
N ALA A 47 13.70 2.54 6.45
CA ALA A 47 12.95 1.35 6.84
C ALA A 47 12.18 0.74 5.65
N MET A 48 11.45 1.55 4.88
CA MET A 48 10.72 1.11 3.69
C MET A 48 11.63 0.52 2.61
N ASN A 49 12.76 1.20 2.32
CA ASN A 49 13.68 0.77 1.27
C ASN A 49 14.49 -0.48 1.64
N THR A 50 14.75 -0.68 2.93
CA THR A 50 15.50 -1.84 3.46
C THR A 50 14.57 -2.97 3.91
N ARG A 51 13.25 -2.70 3.97
CA ARG A 51 12.21 -3.57 4.52
C ARG A 51 12.51 -4.05 5.93
N THR A 52 12.92 -3.11 6.75
CA THR A 52 13.19 -3.32 8.17
C THR A 52 12.22 -2.49 9.01
N ARG A 53 12.15 -2.80 10.30
CA ARG A 53 11.36 -2.00 11.24
C ARG A 53 11.92 -0.59 11.37
N THR A 54 11.04 0.36 11.62
CA THR A 54 11.46 1.72 11.97
C THR A 54 12.21 1.73 13.30
N LEU A 55 13.22 2.59 13.38
CA LEU A 55 14.03 2.76 14.60
C LEU A 55 13.23 3.23 15.80
N LEU A 56 12.22 4.06 15.53
CA LEU A 56 11.38 4.68 16.53
C LEU A 56 9.96 4.15 16.40
N ASP A 57 9.31 3.97 17.54
CA ASP A 57 7.90 3.63 17.57
C ASP A 57 7.09 4.78 16.96
N PRO A 58 6.30 4.53 15.90
CA PRO A 58 5.43 5.54 15.31
C PRO A 58 4.54 6.24 16.35
N ALA A 59 4.08 5.53 17.39
CA ALA A 59 3.21 6.08 18.42
C ALA A 59 3.82 7.27 19.18
N GLU A 60 5.16 7.38 19.23
CA GLU A 60 5.84 8.46 19.94
C GLU A 60 5.69 9.83 19.25
N TRP A 61 5.59 9.83 17.92
CA TRP A 61 5.61 11.05 17.08
C TRP A 61 4.43 11.14 16.11
N ASN A 62 3.55 10.13 16.08
CA ASN A 62 2.27 10.18 15.39
C ASN A 62 1.44 11.32 16.01
N PRO A 63 1.13 12.39 15.26
CA PRO A 63 0.28 13.43 15.80
C PRO A 63 -1.12 12.85 16.01
N THR A 64 -1.68 13.07 17.18
CA THR A 64 -3.07 12.69 17.49
C THR A 64 -4.06 13.44 16.59
N ARG A 65 -5.36 13.10 16.69
CA ARG A 65 -6.46 13.67 15.87
C ARG A 65 -6.29 15.16 15.55
N MET A 66 -6.62 15.54 14.31
CA MET A 66 -6.64 16.94 13.89
C MET A 66 -7.55 17.80 14.79
N PRO A 67 -7.10 18.95 15.29
CA PRO A 67 -7.93 19.85 16.11
C PRO A 67 -9.19 20.35 15.37
N VAL A 68 -9.11 20.47 14.04
CA VAL A 68 -10.21 21.00 13.20
C VAL A 68 -11.44 20.06 13.19
N LEU A 69 -11.26 18.77 13.45
CA LEU A 69 -12.37 17.81 13.55
C LEU A 69 -13.06 17.83 14.92
N GLU A 70 -12.59 18.64 15.88
CA GLU A 70 -13.21 18.78 17.21
C GLU A 70 -14.38 19.80 17.21
N GLU A 71 -14.42 20.75 16.27
CA GLU A 71 -15.44 21.82 16.25
C GLU A 71 -16.71 21.44 15.46
N GLU A 72 -16.66 20.43 14.60
CA GLU A 72 -17.82 19.92 13.85
C GLU A 72 -17.91 18.39 13.98
N ASN A 73 -18.35 17.86 15.13
CA ASN A 73 -19.29 16.72 15.21
C ASN A 73 -19.50 16.13 16.61
N ASP A 74 -20.73 16.31 17.11
CA ASP A 74 -21.44 15.33 17.96
C ASP A 74 -21.85 14.05 17.18
N SER A 75 -21.37 13.87 15.95
CA SER A 75 -21.55 12.62 15.17
C SER A 75 -20.56 11.54 15.64
N ALA A 76 -20.78 11.03 16.84
CA ALA A 76 -20.11 9.88 17.42
C ALA A 76 -20.42 8.54 16.72
N ASP A 77 -20.70 8.54 15.42
CA ASP A 77 -21.18 7.37 14.66
C ASP A 77 -20.20 6.89 13.56
N ILE A 78 -19.00 7.46 13.47
CA ILE A 78 -18.07 7.13 12.36
C ILE A 78 -17.38 5.75 12.51
N LEU A 79 -17.44 5.05 13.64
CA LEU A 79 -16.48 3.94 13.89
C LEU A 79 -17.04 2.56 14.33
N THR A 80 -18.35 2.37 14.28
CA THR A 80 -19.00 1.07 14.57
C THR A 80 -19.45 0.36 13.29
N THR A 81 -18.57 0.25 12.29
CA THR A 81 -18.80 -0.67 11.17
C THR A 81 -18.32 -2.08 11.52
N ASN A 82 -19.20 -3.06 11.26
CA ASN A 82 -18.98 -4.51 11.24
C ASN A 82 -18.00 -4.90 10.11
N SER A 83 -16.77 -4.37 10.17
CA SER A 83 -15.71 -4.69 9.22
C SER A 83 -15.16 -6.09 9.53
N ALA A 84 -14.96 -6.89 8.48
CA ALA A 84 -14.31 -8.20 8.56
C ALA A 84 -12.79 -8.09 8.81
N LEU A 85 -12.22 -6.88 8.74
CA LEU A 85 -10.80 -6.64 8.93
C LEU A 85 -10.36 -6.98 10.36
N SER A 86 -9.14 -7.49 10.47
CA SER A 86 -8.49 -7.65 11.77
C SER A 86 -8.37 -6.29 12.48
N ARG A 87 -8.39 -6.31 13.81
CA ARG A 87 -8.28 -5.08 14.65
C ARG A 87 -7.16 -4.12 14.23
N PRO A 88 -5.92 -4.56 13.89
CA PRO A 88 -4.87 -3.62 13.51
C PRO A 88 -5.17 -2.88 12.20
N TRP A 89 -5.78 -3.53 11.21
CA TRP A 89 -6.12 -2.89 9.93
C TRP A 89 -7.20 -1.83 10.08
N LYS A 90 -8.20 -2.07 10.93
CA LYS A 90 -9.27 -1.09 11.16
C LYS A 90 -8.71 0.29 11.57
N GLY A 91 -7.67 0.31 12.43
CA GLY A 91 -7.00 1.55 12.83
C GLY A 91 -6.33 2.29 11.67
N ILE A 92 -5.56 1.55 10.85
CA ILE A 92 -4.85 2.11 9.68
C ILE A 92 -5.83 2.71 8.67
N PHE A 93 -6.90 2.00 8.35
CA PHE A 93 -7.88 2.44 7.37
C PHE A 93 -8.64 3.70 7.84
N VAL A 94 -8.97 3.78 9.13
CA VAL A 94 -9.55 4.98 9.74
C VAL A 94 -8.60 6.16 9.63
N ALA A 95 -7.32 5.97 9.96
CA ALA A 95 -6.30 7.02 9.88
C ALA A 95 -6.11 7.52 8.44
N LEU A 96 -6.18 6.63 7.45
CA LEU A 96 -6.10 7.00 6.03
C LEU A 96 -7.34 7.76 5.53
N LYS A 97 -8.54 7.42 6.01
CA LYS A 97 -9.76 8.21 5.72
C LYS A 97 -9.67 9.61 6.31
N GLU A 98 -9.22 9.72 7.56
CA GLU A 98 -8.97 11.00 8.24
C GLU A 98 -8.00 11.86 7.40
N LEU A 99 -6.89 11.27 6.98
CA LEU A 99 -5.89 11.95 6.16
C LEU A 99 -6.48 12.46 4.83
N ALA A 100 -7.27 11.63 4.14
CA ALA A 100 -7.89 12.00 2.88
C ALA A 100 -8.91 13.14 3.02
N LEU A 101 -9.59 13.25 4.16
CA LEU A 101 -10.48 14.38 4.45
C LEU A 101 -9.68 15.67 4.65
N VAL A 102 -8.63 15.63 5.48
CA VAL A 102 -7.81 16.81 5.79
C VAL A 102 -7.14 17.38 4.53
N GLU A 103 -6.61 16.51 3.66
CA GLU A 103 -5.99 16.91 2.39
C GLU A 103 -6.97 17.57 1.41
N ARG A 104 -8.27 17.30 1.51
CA ARG A 104 -9.30 17.91 0.66
C ARG A 104 -9.74 19.29 1.13
N PHE A 105 -9.69 19.54 2.44
CA PHE A 105 -10.38 20.68 3.04
C PHE A 105 -9.47 21.71 3.69
N SER A 106 -8.16 21.44 3.83
CA SER A 106 -7.27 22.37 4.51
C SER A 106 -6.12 22.93 3.69
N ASP A 107 -6.02 24.26 3.71
CA ASP A 107 -4.91 25.04 3.16
C ASP A 107 -3.91 25.53 4.23
N ARG A 108 -4.15 25.25 5.52
CA ARG A 108 -3.34 25.80 6.63
C ARG A 108 -1.96 25.13 6.71
N VAL A 109 -0.95 25.91 7.09
CA VAL A 109 0.44 25.40 7.22
C VAL A 109 0.58 24.38 8.35
N ALA A 110 -0.13 24.57 9.48
CA ALA A 110 -0.18 23.59 10.58
C ALA A 110 -0.71 22.24 10.11
N ASP A 111 -1.70 22.26 9.23
CA ASP A 111 -2.36 21.07 8.69
C ASP A 111 -1.42 20.33 7.73
N ARG A 112 -0.53 21.04 7.02
CA ARG A 112 0.55 20.40 6.24
C ARG A 112 1.55 19.68 7.12
N TYR A 113 1.94 20.28 8.25
CA TYR A 113 2.85 19.64 9.21
C TYR A 113 2.22 18.38 9.83
N TRP A 114 0.97 18.51 10.29
CA TRP A 114 0.21 17.39 10.83
C TRP A 114 0.04 16.27 9.80
N THR A 115 -0.42 16.61 8.59
CA THR A 115 -0.64 15.66 7.48
C THR A 115 0.66 14.94 7.14
N PHE A 116 1.77 15.67 7.09
CA PHE A 116 3.08 15.09 6.84
C PHE A 116 3.45 14.03 7.88
N LEU A 117 3.39 14.38 9.17
CA LEU A 117 3.75 13.45 10.24
C LEU A 117 2.77 12.28 10.32
N ARG A 118 1.46 12.54 10.25
CA ARG A 118 0.42 11.50 10.27
C ARG A 118 0.63 10.48 9.16
N ARG A 119 0.89 10.95 7.94
CA ARG A 119 1.13 10.08 6.79
C ARG A 119 2.36 9.19 6.98
N HIS A 120 3.45 9.77 7.48
CA HIS A 120 4.67 8.99 7.73
C HIS A 120 4.50 8.02 8.90
N ALA A 121 3.72 8.37 9.92
CA ALA A 121 3.40 7.46 11.01
C ALA A 121 2.64 6.24 10.50
N ILE A 122 1.61 6.44 9.66
CA ILE A 122 0.88 5.34 9.03
C ILE A 122 1.83 4.48 8.17
N ARG A 123 2.72 5.09 7.37
CA ARG A 123 3.71 4.35 6.57
C ARG A 123 4.61 3.50 7.45
N ALA A 124 5.10 4.06 8.55
CA ALA A 124 5.94 3.38 9.52
C ALA A 124 5.22 2.20 10.19
N GLU A 125 3.98 2.41 10.63
CA GLU A 125 3.14 1.36 11.23
C GLU A 125 2.93 0.20 10.24
N VAL A 126 2.58 0.50 8.99
CA VAL A 126 2.38 -0.52 7.95
C VAL A 126 3.70 -1.24 7.61
N THR A 127 4.84 -0.54 7.63
CA THR A 127 6.17 -1.16 7.46
C THR A 127 6.53 -2.08 8.63
N ASN A 128 6.22 -1.71 9.87
CA ASN A 128 6.45 -2.56 11.03
C ASN A 128 5.54 -3.80 10.99
N MET A 129 4.26 -3.62 10.65
CA MET A 129 3.32 -4.73 10.44
C MET A 129 3.79 -5.68 9.34
N TRP A 130 4.35 -5.17 8.24
CA TRP A 130 4.97 -6.00 7.21
C TRP A 130 6.04 -6.92 7.81
N CYS A 131 6.96 -6.37 8.61
CA CYS A 131 7.98 -7.18 9.30
C CYS A 131 7.34 -8.23 10.23
N ASP A 132 6.32 -7.84 11.00
CA ASP A 132 5.63 -8.74 11.92
C ASP A 132 4.91 -9.89 11.21
N PHE A 133 4.39 -9.69 10.00
CA PHE A 133 3.75 -10.75 9.22
C PHE A 133 4.72 -11.62 8.45
N THR A 134 5.87 -11.06 8.01
CA THR A 134 6.79 -11.76 7.10
C THR A 134 7.91 -12.50 7.81
N GLU A 135 8.42 -11.98 8.92
CA GLU A 135 9.54 -12.60 9.65
C GLU A 135 9.20 -13.95 10.28
N PRO A 136 8.06 -14.14 10.97
CA PRO A 136 7.77 -15.39 11.66
C PRO A 136 7.68 -16.59 10.70
N ILE A 137 7.16 -16.35 9.50
CA ILE A 137 6.97 -17.37 8.47
C ILE A 137 8.09 -17.36 7.42
N LYS A 138 9.11 -16.50 7.58
CA LYS A 138 10.20 -16.30 6.60
C LYS A 138 9.65 -16.12 5.18
N ALA A 139 8.61 -15.29 5.05
CA ALA A 139 7.88 -15.08 3.80
C ALA A 139 8.78 -14.58 2.67
N THR A 140 9.83 -13.83 3.01
CA THR A 140 10.73 -13.22 2.04
C THR A 140 12.19 -13.35 2.46
N ASP A 141 13.09 -13.33 1.49
CA ASP A 141 14.52 -13.27 1.78
C ASP A 141 14.90 -11.96 2.49
N PRO A 142 15.87 -12.00 3.43
CA PRO A 142 16.44 -10.77 3.97
C PRO A 142 17.10 -9.98 2.84
N VAL A 143 16.72 -8.71 2.67
CA VAL A 143 17.28 -7.87 1.61
C VAL A 143 18.70 -7.45 2.01
N PRO A 144 19.75 -7.78 1.22
CA PRO A 144 21.13 -7.48 1.60
C PRO A 144 21.49 -5.98 1.49
N GLY A 145 20.60 -5.13 0.97
CA GLY A 145 20.90 -3.73 0.62
C GLY A 145 19.68 -2.82 0.51
N ILE A 146 19.93 -1.54 0.18
CA ILE A 146 18.92 -0.71 -0.48
C ILE A 146 18.80 -1.24 -1.91
N SER A 147 17.98 -2.29 -2.10
CA SER A 147 17.80 -2.89 -3.41
C SER A 147 16.61 -2.27 -4.14
N ALA A 148 16.81 -1.95 -5.41
CA ALA A 148 15.71 -1.62 -6.33
C ALA A 148 15.02 -2.88 -6.88
N THR A 149 15.49 -4.08 -6.53
CA THR A 149 14.90 -5.34 -6.99
C THR A 149 13.79 -5.81 -6.07
N PRO A 150 12.69 -6.37 -6.60
CA PRO A 150 11.68 -7.04 -5.80
C PRO A 150 12.28 -8.25 -5.07
N THR A 151 12.11 -8.31 -3.75
CA THR A 151 12.48 -9.48 -2.94
C THR A 151 11.72 -10.72 -3.37
N SER A 152 12.37 -11.88 -3.28
CA SER A 152 11.74 -13.20 -3.45
C SER A 152 10.65 -13.40 -2.40
N VAL A 153 9.54 -14.04 -2.80
CA VAL A 153 8.43 -14.40 -1.92
C VAL A 153 8.30 -15.92 -1.90
N HIS A 154 8.48 -16.50 -0.71
CA HIS A 154 8.43 -17.94 -0.46
C HIS A 154 7.07 -18.36 0.11
N GLN A 155 6.50 -17.52 0.97
CA GLN A 155 5.20 -17.71 1.60
C GLN A 155 4.45 -16.39 1.64
N SER A 156 3.12 -16.46 1.74
CA SER A 156 2.27 -15.28 1.74
C SER A 156 1.04 -15.49 2.61
N SER A 157 0.46 -14.39 3.06
CA SER A 157 -0.83 -14.34 3.73
C SER A 157 -1.63 -13.15 3.21
N LEU A 158 -2.93 -13.13 3.50
CA LEU A 158 -3.76 -11.99 3.12
C LEU A 158 -3.31 -10.69 3.79
N ASP A 159 -2.85 -10.76 5.04
CA ASP A 159 -2.29 -9.59 5.75
C ASP A 159 -1.05 -9.02 5.04
N VAL A 160 -0.17 -9.89 4.51
CA VAL A 160 0.99 -9.49 3.70
C VAL A 160 0.54 -8.78 2.42
N CYS A 161 -0.51 -9.27 1.76
CA CYS A 161 -1.11 -8.62 0.59
C CYS A 161 -1.74 -7.26 0.94
N ILE A 162 -2.45 -7.16 2.07
CA ILE A 162 -3.04 -5.90 2.54
C ILE A 162 -1.93 -4.88 2.87
N CYS A 163 -0.83 -5.27 3.51
CA CYS A 163 0.34 -4.41 3.72
C CYS A 163 0.79 -3.75 2.41
N LEU A 164 1.01 -4.55 1.36
CA LEU A 164 1.49 -4.05 0.08
C LEU A 164 0.44 -3.20 -0.64
N ALA A 165 -0.83 -3.57 -0.58
CA ALA A 165 -1.91 -2.78 -1.12
C ALA A 165 -2.00 -1.41 -0.42
N VAL A 166 -1.92 -1.36 0.91
CA VAL A 166 -1.91 -0.10 1.67
C VAL A 166 -0.70 0.77 1.32
N GLN A 167 0.50 0.20 1.22
CA GLN A 167 1.69 0.95 0.81
C GLN A 167 1.54 1.54 -0.59
N ASN A 168 1.03 0.76 -1.55
CA ASN A 168 0.73 1.25 -2.89
C ASN A 168 -0.34 2.35 -2.88
N TYR A 169 -1.42 2.17 -2.11
CA TYR A 169 -2.49 3.16 -1.98
C TYR A 169 -1.95 4.49 -1.47
N ILE A 170 -1.14 4.46 -0.39
CA ILE A 170 -0.54 5.67 0.17
C ILE A 170 0.32 6.38 -0.88
N ILE A 171 1.16 5.66 -1.63
CA ILE A 171 2.00 6.28 -2.66
C ILE A 171 1.13 6.92 -3.76
N LEU A 172 0.10 6.20 -4.23
CA LEU A 172 -0.80 6.66 -5.28
C LEU A 172 -1.58 7.93 -4.92
N THR A 173 -2.04 8.05 -3.67
CA THR A 173 -2.86 9.18 -3.24
C THR A 173 -2.02 10.37 -2.78
N SER A 174 -0.81 10.15 -2.27
CA SER A 174 -0.03 11.21 -1.61
C SER A 174 1.13 11.79 -2.41
N GLU A 175 1.66 11.10 -3.43
CA GLU A 175 2.89 11.53 -4.13
C GLU A 175 2.64 12.13 -5.52
N GLN A 176 1.38 12.45 -5.88
CA GLN A 176 1.04 12.95 -7.22
C GLN A 176 1.65 14.32 -7.56
N THR A 177 2.07 15.11 -6.57
CA THR A 177 2.45 16.52 -6.81
C THR A 177 3.93 16.84 -6.63
N THR A 178 4.77 15.98 -6.03
CA THR A 178 6.11 16.45 -5.60
C THR A 178 7.32 15.55 -5.77
N LEU A 179 7.24 14.27 -6.19
CA LEU A 179 8.46 13.47 -6.36
C LEU A 179 8.52 12.64 -7.65
N ALA A 180 9.25 13.21 -8.60
CA ALA A 180 9.87 12.62 -9.77
C ALA A 180 10.48 11.23 -9.50
N GLN A 181 10.22 10.30 -10.42
CA GLN A 181 10.94 9.03 -10.67
C GLN A 181 10.99 7.97 -9.55
N HIS A 182 11.31 8.34 -8.30
CA HIS A 182 11.47 7.41 -7.19
C HIS A 182 10.14 6.84 -6.66
N ALA A 183 9.05 7.59 -6.77
CA ALA A 183 7.71 7.10 -6.44
C ALA A 183 7.29 5.96 -7.36
N VAL A 184 7.64 6.06 -8.65
CA VAL A 184 7.31 5.08 -9.70
C VAL A 184 8.04 3.77 -9.45
N SER A 185 9.35 3.81 -9.22
CA SER A 185 10.12 2.59 -8.96
C SER A 185 9.69 1.89 -7.66
N THR A 186 9.41 2.65 -6.61
CA THR A 186 8.92 2.08 -5.33
C THR A 186 7.56 1.41 -5.52
N THR A 187 6.65 2.07 -6.23
CA THR A 187 5.32 1.51 -6.56
C THR A 187 5.44 0.23 -7.38
N GLN A 188 6.32 0.20 -8.39
CA GLN A 188 6.58 -0.99 -9.20
C GLN A 188 7.09 -2.16 -8.35
N ILE A 189 8.04 -1.90 -7.43
CA ILE A 189 8.58 -2.94 -6.54
C ILE A 189 7.46 -3.54 -5.68
N PHE A 190 6.65 -2.71 -5.03
CA PHE A 190 5.55 -3.21 -4.20
C PHE A 190 4.45 -3.88 -5.01
N HIS A 191 4.19 -3.42 -6.23
CA HIS A 191 3.25 -4.06 -7.14
C HIS A 191 3.71 -5.45 -7.56
N ILE A 192 4.97 -5.61 -7.97
CA ILE A 192 5.55 -6.91 -8.33
C ILE A 192 5.50 -7.88 -7.16
N MET A 193 5.84 -7.39 -5.96
CA MET A 193 5.71 -8.24 -4.78
C MET A 193 4.28 -8.64 -4.50
N LEU A 194 3.31 -7.73 -4.70
CA LEU A 194 1.91 -8.04 -4.46
C LEU A 194 1.44 -9.16 -5.40
N ILE A 195 1.85 -9.13 -6.67
CA ILE A 195 1.63 -10.23 -7.62
C ILE A 195 2.20 -11.53 -7.05
N ARG A 196 3.49 -11.54 -6.70
CA ARG A 196 4.16 -12.72 -6.15
C ARG A 196 3.49 -13.23 -4.87
N CYS A 197 3.00 -12.33 -4.01
CA CYS A 197 2.29 -12.69 -2.78
C CYS A 197 0.92 -13.31 -3.08
N LEU A 198 0.21 -12.82 -4.10
CA LEU A 198 -1.06 -13.41 -4.51
C LEU A 198 -0.89 -14.79 -5.15
N ASP A 199 0.13 -14.97 -5.99
CA ASP A 199 0.45 -16.27 -6.58
C ASP A 199 0.77 -17.33 -5.52
N LYS A 200 1.38 -16.89 -4.41
CA LYS A 200 1.73 -17.72 -3.25
C LYS A 200 0.61 -17.87 -2.23
N LEU A 201 -0.51 -17.17 -2.39
CA LEU A 201 -1.57 -17.21 -1.40
C LEU A 201 -2.22 -18.59 -1.31
N GLU A 202 -2.06 -19.48 -2.32
CA GLU A 202 -2.58 -20.88 -2.37
C GLU A 202 -4.04 -21.03 -1.90
N VAL A 203 -4.80 -19.94 -1.93
CA VAL A 203 -6.14 -19.87 -1.40
C VAL A 203 -7.11 -20.12 -2.53
N ASP A 204 -8.05 -21.05 -2.27
CA ASP A 204 -9.22 -21.20 -3.10
C ASP A 204 -10.08 -19.93 -2.95
N LEU A 205 -9.89 -19.00 -3.89
CA LEU A 205 -10.61 -17.72 -3.97
C LEU A 205 -12.14 -17.91 -3.90
N GLU A 206 -12.61 -19.11 -4.21
CA GLU A 206 -14.00 -19.49 -4.26
C GLU A 206 -14.67 -19.64 -2.88
N GLN A 207 -13.91 -19.79 -1.79
CA GLN A 207 -14.45 -20.12 -0.45
C GLN A 207 -14.04 -19.14 0.66
N LEU A 208 -13.55 -17.96 0.29
CA LEU A 208 -12.91 -17.07 1.25
C LEU A 208 -13.90 -16.34 2.18
N PRO A 209 -13.82 -16.53 3.52
CA PRO A 209 -14.50 -15.65 4.48
C PRO A 209 -13.99 -14.19 4.40
N GLN A 210 -12.86 -13.96 3.74
CA GLN A 210 -12.16 -12.67 3.60
C GLN A 210 -12.20 -12.14 2.16
N ALA A 211 -13.15 -12.58 1.33
CA ALA A 211 -13.21 -12.20 -0.08
C ALA A 211 -13.31 -10.67 -0.31
N ARG A 212 -13.88 -9.91 0.64
CA ARG A 212 -13.95 -8.45 0.60
C ARG A 212 -12.58 -7.78 0.71
N ASP A 213 -11.73 -8.28 1.59
CA ASP A 213 -10.37 -7.77 1.78
C ASP A 213 -9.54 -8.01 0.52
N LEU A 214 -9.68 -9.21 -0.06
CA LEU A 214 -9.04 -9.54 -1.32
C LEU A 214 -9.56 -8.67 -2.47
N LEU A 215 -10.87 -8.43 -2.55
CA LEU A 215 -11.44 -7.56 -3.57
C LEU A 215 -10.86 -6.14 -3.48
N TRP A 216 -10.67 -5.62 -2.27
CA TRP A 216 -10.00 -4.34 -2.06
C TRP A 216 -8.53 -4.36 -2.50
N VAL A 217 -7.78 -5.40 -2.13
CA VAL A 217 -6.40 -5.61 -2.59
C VAL A 217 -6.31 -5.62 -4.12
N LEU A 218 -7.23 -6.35 -4.78
CA LEU A 218 -7.29 -6.41 -6.23
C LEU A 218 -7.63 -5.04 -6.83
N GLY A 219 -8.53 -4.28 -6.21
CA GLY A 219 -8.87 -2.93 -6.65
C GLY A 219 -7.69 -1.95 -6.58
N VAL A 220 -6.90 -1.99 -5.51
CA VAL A 220 -5.67 -1.19 -5.44
C VAL A 220 -4.66 -1.66 -6.50
N GLY A 221 -4.44 -2.97 -6.61
CA GLY A 221 -3.54 -3.56 -7.60
C GLY A 221 -3.90 -3.16 -9.03
N ALA A 222 -5.18 -3.23 -9.41
CA ALA A 222 -5.67 -2.85 -10.74
C ALA A 222 -5.41 -1.37 -11.06
N THR A 223 -5.57 -0.52 -10.05
CA THR A 223 -5.30 0.92 -10.17
C THR A 223 -3.81 1.19 -10.40
N VAL A 224 -2.94 0.54 -9.61
CA VAL A 224 -1.48 0.63 -9.78
C VAL A 224 -1.06 0.11 -11.15
N GLU A 225 -1.60 -1.04 -11.56
CA GLU A 225 -1.30 -1.72 -12.81
C GLU A 225 -1.54 -0.80 -14.02
N VAL A 226 -2.70 -0.15 -14.09
CA VAL A 226 -3.03 0.81 -15.15
C VAL A 226 -2.11 2.03 -15.12
N GLN A 227 -1.81 2.55 -13.94
CA GLN A 227 -0.93 3.71 -13.78
C GLN A 227 0.50 3.40 -14.24
N VAL A 228 1.09 2.30 -13.76
CA VAL A 228 2.43 1.83 -14.15
C VAL A 228 2.49 1.57 -15.65
N ARG A 229 1.49 0.90 -16.22
CA ARG A 229 1.41 0.65 -17.68
C ARG A 229 1.38 1.95 -18.48
N SER A 230 0.59 2.92 -18.05
CA SER A 230 0.50 4.22 -18.73
C SER A 230 1.84 4.96 -18.74
N GLN A 231 2.63 4.83 -17.67
CA GLN A 231 3.95 5.45 -17.55
C GLN A 231 5.00 4.72 -18.39
N LEU A 232 4.92 3.39 -18.47
CA LEU A 232 5.79 2.57 -19.32
C LEU A 232 5.60 2.86 -20.80
N GLN A 233 4.35 2.98 -21.25
CA GLN A 233 4.02 3.31 -22.65
C GLN A 233 4.52 4.70 -23.07
N ARG A 234 4.70 5.61 -22.10
CA ARG A 234 5.21 6.97 -22.34
C ARG A 234 6.73 7.05 -22.50
N ARG A 235 7.46 5.91 -22.54
CA ARG A 235 8.92 5.79 -22.74
C ARG A 235 9.77 6.60 -21.75
N SER A 236 10.34 5.90 -20.76
CA SER A 236 11.58 6.33 -20.12
C SER A 236 12.59 5.18 -20.15
N PRO A 237 13.81 5.35 -20.71
CA PRO A 237 14.78 4.27 -20.94
C PRO A 237 15.51 3.77 -19.67
N TRP A 238 14.94 3.97 -18.49
CA TRP A 238 15.63 3.81 -17.20
C TRP A 238 15.01 2.76 -16.27
N ILE A 239 14.06 1.98 -16.77
CA ILE A 239 13.39 0.94 -16.00
C ILE A 239 14.17 -0.36 -16.18
N ASN A 240 15.10 -0.61 -15.26
CA ASN A 240 15.98 -1.78 -15.25
C ASN A 240 15.32 -3.05 -14.66
N CYS A 241 14.02 -3.02 -14.37
CA CYS A 241 13.29 -4.24 -14.01
C CYS A 241 12.73 -4.84 -15.29
N ASP A 242 13.11 -6.08 -15.58
CA ASP A 242 12.51 -6.85 -16.66
C ASP A 242 11.03 -7.08 -16.32
N LEU A 243 10.16 -6.37 -17.04
CA LEU A 243 8.72 -6.45 -16.88
C LEU A 243 8.12 -7.61 -17.69
N SER A 244 8.95 -8.40 -18.39
CA SER A 244 8.50 -9.61 -19.06
C SER A 244 7.92 -10.64 -18.09
N GLU A 245 8.27 -10.56 -16.80
CA GLU A 245 7.70 -11.37 -15.71
C GLU A 245 6.38 -10.80 -15.14
N LEU A 246 6.02 -9.54 -15.39
CA LEU A 246 4.66 -9.12 -15.06
C LEU A 246 3.73 -9.72 -16.10
N GLU A 247 2.90 -10.67 -15.71
CA GLU A 247 1.61 -10.84 -16.39
C GLU A 247 0.78 -9.59 -16.06
N VAL A 248 1.04 -8.52 -16.83
CA VAL A 248 0.63 -7.14 -16.59
C VAL A 248 -0.89 -6.97 -16.49
N ALA A 249 -1.75 -7.98 -16.64
CA ALA A 249 -3.21 -7.84 -16.61
C ALA A 249 -3.93 -8.61 -15.49
N SER A 250 -3.20 -9.16 -14.50
CA SER A 250 -3.81 -10.02 -13.49
C SER A 250 -4.85 -9.29 -12.62
N PHE A 251 -4.59 -8.07 -12.15
CA PHE A 251 -5.49 -7.47 -11.16
C PHE A 251 -6.82 -7.00 -11.75
N VAL A 252 -6.77 -6.36 -12.92
CA VAL A 252 -7.97 -5.84 -13.61
C VAL A 252 -8.94 -6.99 -13.93
N LEU A 253 -8.42 -8.12 -14.41
CA LEU A 253 -9.22 -9.29 -14.77
C LEU A 253 -9.83 -9.96 -13.53
N HIS A 254 -9.01 -10.19 -12.49
CA HIS A 254 -9.47 -10.86 -11.28
C HIS A 254 -10.42 -10.00 -10.45
N PHE A 255 -10.27 -8.67 -10.45
CA PHE A 255 -11.16 -7.76 -9.73
C PHE A 255 -12.62 -7.92 -10.17
N GLY A 256 -12.89 -7.82 -11.48
CA GLY A 256 -14.25 -7.92 -12.02
C GLY A 256 -14.86 -9.31 -11.79
N SER A 257 -14.06 -10.36 -11.98
CA SER A 257 -14.50 -11.74 -11.73
C SER A 257 -14.87 -11.97 -10.27
N LEU A 258 -14.02 -11.54 -9.32
CA LEU A 258 -14.30 -11.70 -7.89
C LEU A 258 -15.51 -10.87 -7.45
N ALA A 259 -15.65 -9.63 -7.93
CA ALA A 259 -16.79 -8.79 -7.61
C ALA A 259 -18.12 -9.44 -8.02
N ALA A 260 -18.20 -9.93 -9.27
CA ALA A 260 -19.39 -10.61 -9.78
C ALA A 260 -19.73 -11.87 -8.95
N ARG A 261 -18.71 -12.65 -8.58
CA ARG A 261 -18.88 -13.86 -7.74
C ARG A 261 -19.36 -13.55 -6.33
N MET A 262 -19.02 -12.39 -5.80
CA MET A 262 -19.50 -11.90 -4.50
C MET A 262 -20.93 -11.36 -4.57
N GLY A 263 -21.55 -11.36 -5.75
CA GLY A 263 -22.92 -10.91 -5.97
C GLY A 263 -23.06 -9.41 -6.17
N PHE A 264 -21.96 -8.70 -6.47
CA PHE A 264 -22.05 -7.30 -6.87
C PHE A 264 -22.51 -7.21 -8.32
N GLU A 265 -23.65 -6.58 -8.56
CA GLU A 265 -24.24 -6.41 -9.90
C GLU A 265 -23.74 -5.14 -10.58
N THR A 266 -23.37 -4.14 -9.78
CA THR A 266 -22.89 -2.84 -10.25
C THR A 266 -21.59 -2.44 -9.56
N TYR A 267 -20.79 -1.62 -10.25
CA TYR A 267 -19.59 -1.04 -9.65
C TYR A 267 -19.93 -0.15 -8.44
N ASP A 268 -21.07 0.53 -8.46
CA ASP A 268 -21.45 1.48 -7.41
C ASP A 268 -21.70 0.76 -6.06
N GLU A 269 -22.13 -0.50 -6.08
CA GLU A 269 -22.21 -1.34 -4.86
C GLU A 269 -20.82 -1.64 -4.29
N VAL A 270 -19.85 -1.95 -5.15
CA VAL A 270 -18.45 -2.17 -4.73
C VAL A 270 -17.86 -0.89 -4.17
N ALA A 271 -18.08 0.25 -4.84
CA ALA A 271 -17.61 1.55 -4.40
C ALA A 271 -18.22 1.92 -3.04
N SER A 272 -19.53 1.71 -2.84
CA SER A 272 -20.20 1.94 -1.56
C SER A 272 -19.62 1.05 -0.44
N MET A 273 -19.34 -0.22 -0.74
CA MET A 273 -18.68 -1.13 0.20
C MET A 273 -17.26 -0.67 0.53
N PHE A 274 -16.48 -0.23 -0.45
CA PHE A 274 -15.14 0.33 -0.20
C PHE A 274 -15.20 1.60 0.62
N GLU A 275 -16.10 2.55 0.33
CA GLU A 275 -16.26 3.78 1.12
C GLU A 275 -16.61 3.49 2.58
N LYS A 276 -17.45 2.49 2.81
CA LYS A 276 -17.90 2.10 4.14
C LYS A 276 -16.82 1.35 4.92
N ASP A 277 -16.29 0.28 4.35
CA ASP A 277 -15.50 -0.72 5.07
C ASP A 277 -13.99 -0.58 4.85
N TYR A 278 -13.56 0.11 3.78
CA TYR A 278 -12.16 0.23 3.35
C TYR A 278 -11.76 1.69 3.05
N VAL A 279 -10.56 1.93 2.53
CA VAL A 279 -10.14 3.26 2.04
C VAL A 279 -10.38 3.33 0.54
N TYR A 280 -10.97 4.43 0.09
CA TYR A 280 -11.35 4.64 -1.29
C TYR A 280 -11.13 6.08 -1.71
N SER A 281 -10.50 6.27 -2.86
CA SER A 281 -10.30 7.58 -3.47
C SER A 281 -10.92 7.59 -4.87
N PRO A 282 -12.13 8.17 -5.04
CA PRO A 282 -12.81 8.21 -6.34
C PRO A 282 -11.95 8.80 -7.45
N SER A 283 -11.21 9.88 -7.16
CA SER A 283 -10.35 10.56 -8.14
C SER A 283 -9.21 9.70 -8.68
N VAL A 284 -8.82 8.64 -7.96
CA VAL A 284 -7.71 7.76 -8.34
C VAL A 284 -8.23 6.42 -8.86
N GLN A 285 -9.25 5.85 -8.23
CA GLN A 285 -9.66 4.46 -8.46
C GLN A 285 -10.86 4.32 -9.40
N GLU A 286 -11.82 5.26 -9.38
CA GLU A 286 -13.13 5.08 -9.99
C GLU A 286 -13.08 4.77 -11.49
N GLN A 287 -12.29 5.55 -12.24
CA GLN A 287 -12.17 5.36 -13.68
C GLN A 287 -11.61 3.99 -14.06
N VAL A 288 -10.63 3.48 -13.29
CA VAL A 288 -9.99 2.19 -13.56
C VAL A 288 -10.91 1.05 -13.17
N LEU A 289 -11.47 1.10 -11.97
CA LEU A 289 -12.26 0.00 -11.44
C LEU A 289 -13.62 -0.13 -12.12
N ARG A 290 -14.26 1.00 -12.45
CA ARG A 290 -15.50 0.97 -13.22
C ARG A 290 -15.28 0.33 -14.59
N ARG A 291 -14.17 0.61 -15.29
CA ARG A 291 -13.83 -0.07 -16.55
C ARG A 291 -13.60 -1.57 -16.36
N SER A 292 -12.85 -1.93 -15.32
CA SER A 292 -12.51 -3.32 -14.98
C SER A 292 -13.76 -4.16 -14.70
N PHE A 293 -14.77 -3.56 -14.08
CA PHE A 293 -16.05 -4.20 -13.78
C PHE A 293 -16.83 -4.59 -15.06
N HIS A 294 -16.80 -3.77 -16.09
CA HIS A 294 -17.52 -4.03 -17.35
C HIS A 294 -16.81 -5.05 -18.25
N SER A 295 -15.47 -5.14 -18.18
CA SER A 295 -14.70 -6.10 -18.98
C SER A 295 -14.98 -7.56 -18.61
N ALA A 296 -15.45 -7.84 -17.39
CA ALA A 296 -15.79 -9.20 -16.94
C ALA A 296 -17.16 -9.69 -17.48
N GLY A 297 -18.10 -8.79 -17.78
CA GLY A 297 -19.45 -9.13 -18.24
C GLY A 297 -19.53 -9.64 -19.70
N GLY A 298 -18.46 -9.48 -20.49
CA GLY A 298 -18.43 -9.85 -21.91
C GLY A 298 -18.09 -11.31 -22.22
N LEU A 299 -17.65 -12.10 -21.22
CA LEU A 299 -17.21 -13.49 -21.41
C LEU A 299 -18.27 -14.54 -21.03
N GLY A 300 -19.48 -14.11 -20.68
CA GLY A 300 -20.55 -14.95 -20.11
C GLY A 300 -21.60 -15.52 -21.08
N SER A 301 -21.29 -15.70 -22.37
CA SER A 301 -22.17 -16.40 -23.32
C SER A 301 -21.42 -17.54 -24.02
N GLY A 302 -20.97 -18.53 -23.24
CA GLY A 302 -20.26 -19.69 -23.76
C GLY A 302 -20.21 -20.83 -22.75
N LYS A 303 -21.18 -21.74 -22.87
CA LYS A 303 -21.29 -23.12 -22.35
C LYS A 303 -20.36 -23.58 -21.21
N SER A 304 -21.04 -24.05 -20.17
CA SER A 304 -20.57 -24.93 -19.10
C SER A 304 -19.63 -26.05 -19.56
N GLY A 305 -18.51 -26.20 -18.84
CA GLY A 305 -17.75 -27.45 -18.80
C GLY A 305 -16.23 -27.23 -18.81
N GLU A 306 -15.67 -26.98 -17.63
CA GLU A 306 -14.33 -27.40 -17.14
C GLU A 306 -13.88 -26.43 -16.03
N ARG A 307 -14.02 -26.87 -14.78
CA ARG A 307 -13.49 -26.18 -13.60
C ARG A 307 -12.17 -26.85 -13.23
N GLY A 308 -11.07 -26.16 -13.48
CA GLY A 308 -9.73 -26.52 -13.02
C GLY A 308 -8.93 -25.24 -12.77
N THR A 309 -8.53 -25.04 -11.50
CA THR A 309 -7.48 -24.13 -10.99
C THR A 309 -6.96 -23.06 -11.97
N LEU A 310 -7.54 -21.86 -11.91
CA LEU A 310 -7.20 -20.72 -12.76
C LEU A 310 -6.02 -19.90 -12.19
N TRP A 311 -4.94 -20.57 -11.83
CA TRP A 311 -3.64 -19.96 -11.55
C TRP A 311 -2.58 -20.76 -12.31
N THR A 312 -2.60 -20.69 -13.63
CA THR A 312 -1.52 -21.26 -14.46
C THR A 312 -0.74 -20.14 -15.11
N PHE A 313 0.25 -19.62 -14.40
CA PHE A 313 1.37 -18.93 -15.02
C PHE A 313 2.13 -19.97 -15.85
N THR A 314 2.19 -19.79 -17.16
CA THR A 314 3.09 -20.58 -18.00
C THR A 314 4.52 -20.30 -17.55
N ARG A 315 5.17 -21.31 -16.96
CA ARG A 315 6.61 -21.26 -16.65
C ARG A 315 7.38 -20.89 -17.93
N PRO A 316 8.37 -19.98 -17.87
CA PRO A 316 9.36 -19.92 -18.95
C PRO A 316 10.06 -21.27 -18.97
N ILE A 317 10.04 -21.93 -20.13
CA ILE A 317 10.88 -23.10 -20.39
C ILE A 317 12.33 -22.63 -20.33
N ALA A 318 13.14 -23.41 -19.61
CA ALA A 318 14.57 -23.19 -19.37
C ALA A 318 15.39 -22.95 -20.65
#